data_AF-A0A3B1IHJ5-F1
#
_entry.id   AF-A0A3B1IHJ5-F1
#
_cell.length_a   1.000
_cell.length_b   1.000
_cell.length_c   1.000
_cell.angle_alpha   90.00
_cell.angle_beta   90.00
_cell.angle_gamma   90.00
#
_symmetry.space_group_name_H-M   'P 1'
#
loop_
_entity.id
_entity.type
_entity.pdbx_description
1 polymer ?
#
loop_
_entity_poly.entity_id
_entity_poly.type
_entity_poly.pdbx_seq_one_letter_code
_entity_poly.pdbx_strand_id
1 'polypeptide(L)'
;MFILCIIIFSTECDLICINIHFLTLQTKEMQDLLTVLYNHPVPTANGSVMLQLIPYFIAPDPKALPSIPESRNLTELVVAVDVGNMLQLYASMLFERRILICCSKLSTLTACVHACSGMLYPMYWQHIFIPVLPPHLLDYCCAPMPYLIGVHSSLIERVRSRALEDVVILNVDTNTMESPHDDLKKLPSDVVTALKVRLKRQASSPGAGVARAFLRAQALLFGSYRDALVYSTGGPVSFSDDLFLTHKSHSTRQFLESSIHLQFLKQFIDGRLEMLNQGKEPDDLFEEEILQCGASSGGSKSYQQWVGNLKKGGGALLLTVKSKAQMCKTATYQSKIGLKNLISSKDQKDSRSLQRGGSVCGTHTVRLIQSDCLQNRLPITQHFGKSRPRRPGRKNTLPQTDEREREKREREEREREERERERREREREREREREREREREYV
;
A
#
# COMPACT_ATOMS: atom_id res chain seq x y z
N MET A 1 -2.00 32.11 -5.57
CA MET A 1 -0.98 31.05 -5.65
C MET A 1 -1.60 29.89 -6.41
N PHE A 2 -1.14 29.61 -7.64
CA PHE A 2 -1.66 28.50 -8.45
C PHE A 2 -0.87 27.24 -8.09
N ILE A 3 -1.58 26.12 -7.85
CA ILE A 3 -0.96 24.80 -7.65
C ILE A 3 -1.18 24.01 -8.94
N LEU A 4 -0.09 23.62 -9.60
CA LEU A 4 -0.13 22.71 -10.74
C LEU A 4 -0.03 21.27 -10.23
N CYS A 5 -0.94 20.40 -10.63
CA CYS A 5 -0.97 18.99 -10.24
C CYS A 5 -1.18 18.11 -11.47
N ILE A 6 -0.34 17.10 -11.64
CA ILE A 6 -0.44 16.11 -12.71
C ILE A 6 -0.65 14.75 -12.03
N ILE A 7 -1.72 14.04 -12.39
CA ILE A 7 -2.04 12.70 -11.86
C ILE A 7 -1.57 11.67 -12.88
N ILE A 8 -0.65 10.80 -12.49
CA ILE A 8 -0.08 9.74 -13.33
C ILE A 8 -0.11 8.42 -12.56
N PHE A 9 -0.40 7.32 -13.24
CA PHE A 9 -0.36 5.96 -12.67
C PHE A 9 1.04 5.28 -12.78
N SER A 10 2.09 6.05 -13.05
CA SER A 10 3.47 5.56 -13.07
C SER A 10 4.04 5.60 -11.64
N THR A 11 4.77 4.55 -11.25
CA THR A 11 5.38 4.40 -9.90
C THR A 11 6.50 5.39 -9.62
N GLU A 12 6.87 6.23 -10.59
CA GLU A 12 8.07 7.06 -10.56
C GLU A 12 7.69 8.54 -10.45
N CYS A 13 7.60 9.06 -9.22
CA CYS A 13 7.35 10.48 -8.96
C CYS A 13 8.48 11.40 -9.44
N ASP A 14 9.69 10.85 -9.67
CA ASP A 14 10.88 11.61 -10.08
C ASP A 14 10.74 12.16 -11.53
N LEU A 15 9.98 11.47 -12.41
CA LEU A 15 9.63 11.96 -13.76
C LEU A 15 8.94 13.34 -13.76
N ILE A 16 8.20 13.64 -12.69
CA ILE A 16 7.24 14.74 -12.66
C ILE A 16 7.87 16.00 -12.06
N CYS A 17 8.78 15.86 -11.09
CA CYS A 17 9.44 17.01 -10.46
C CYS A 17 10.29 17.83 -11.45
N ILE A 18 10.99 17.14 -12.37
CA ILE A 18 11.80 17.79 -13.41
C ILE A 18 10.92 18.58 -14.38
N ASN A 19 9.77 18.02 -14.78
CA ASN A 19 8.83 18.69 -15.67
C ASN A 19 8.16 19.91 -15.01
N ILE A 20 7.78 19.84 -13.72
CA ILE A 20 7.12 20.97 -13.04
C ILE A 20 8.05 22.17 -12.86
N HIS A 21 9.36 21.96 -12.65
CA HIS A 21 10.31 23.08 -12.54
C HIS A 21 10.46 23.84 -13.88
N PHE A 22 10.29 23.15 -15.01
CA PHE A 22 10.32 23.75 -16.35
C PHE A 22 9.00 24.46 -16.74
N LEU A 23 7.91 24.20 -16.01
CA LEU A 23 6.55 24.69 -16.32
C LEU A 23 6.28 26.14 -15.89
N THR A 24 7.32 26.94 -15.61
CA THR A 24 7.23 28.41 -15.53
C THR A 24 7.16 29.10 -16.90
N LEU A 25 7.02 28.33 -17.99
CA LEU A 25 6.94 28.83 -19.37
C LEU A 25 5.52 29.30 -19.76
N GLN A 26 5.47 30.12 -20.82
CA GLN A 26 4.25 30.71 -21.38
C GLN A 26 3.17 29.65 -21.66
N THR A 27 1.89 30.05 -21.53
CA THR A 27 0.72 29.17 -21.59
C THR A 27 0.59 28.32 -22.86
N LYS A 28 1.18 28.75 -23.98
CA LYS A 28 1.07 28.06 -25.28
C LYS A 28 2.05 26.87 -25.37
N GLU A 29 3.31 27.08 -25.01
CA GLU A 29 4.34 26.03 -24.97
C GLU A 29 3.99 24.93 -23.94
N MET A 30 3.34 25.32 -22.84
CA MET A 30 2.82 24.39 -21.84
C MET A 30 1.73 23.47 -22.42
N GLN A 31 0.78 24.01 -23.18
CA GLN A 31 -0.29 23.22 -23.80
C GLN A 31 0.28 22.26 -24.85
N ASP A 32 1.24 22.71 -25.64
CA ASP A 32 1.91 21.88 -26.64
C ASP A 32 2.69 20.73 -25.95
N LEU A 33 3.46 21.03 -24.90
CA LEU A 33 4.20 20.02 -24.13
C LEU A 33 3.27 18.98 -23.48
N LEU A 34 2.19 19.42 -22.82
CA LEU A 34 1.21 18.52 -22.19
C LEU A 34 0.51 17.65 -23.24
N THR A 35 0.19 18.20 -24.42
CA THR A 35 -0.44 17.46 -25.51
C THR A 35 0.50 16.40 -26.08
N VAL A 36 1.79 16.73 -26.25
CA VAL A 36 2.80 15.75 -26.69
C VAL A 36 2.97 14.66 -25.65
N LEU A 37 3.11 15.00 -24.36
CA LEU A 37 3.27 14.03 -23.27
C LEU A 37 2.05 13.11 -23.13
N TYR A 38 0.84 13.64 -23.23
CA TYR A 38 -0.39 12.86 -23.08
C TYR A 38 -0.61 11.86 -24.22
N ASN A 39 -0.23 12.23 -25.45
CA ASN A 39 -0.38 11.36 -26.61
C ASN A 39 0.82 10.43 -26.83
N HIS A 40 1.93 10.63 -26.11
CA HIS A 40 3.10 9.77 -26.22
C HIS A 40 2.81 8.39 -25.56
N PRO A 41 3.12 7.26 -26.22
CA PRO A 41 2.99 5.95 -25.59
C PRO A 41 3.90 5.85 -24.36
N VAL A 42 3.51 5.09 -23.34
CA VAL A 42 4.35 4.91 -22.15
C VAL A 42 5.73 4.36 -22.57
N PRO A 43 6.82 5.08 -22.29
CA PRO A 43 8.15 4.66 -22.72
C PRO A 43 8.55 3.37 -22.00
N THR A 44 9.31 2.52 -22.68
CA THR A 44 9.92 1.34 -22.06
C THR A 44 11.11 1.75 -21.19
N ALA A 45 11.48 0.91 -20.22
CA ALA A 45 12.62 1.17 -19.33
C ALA A 45 13.89 1.52 -20.11
N ASN A 46 14.60 2.57 -19.69
CA ASN A 46 15.77 3.14 -20.36
C ASN A 46 15.53 3.70 -21.77
N GLY A 47 14.27 3.81 -22.21
CA GLY A 47 13.90 4.46 -23.47
C GLY A 47 14.04 5.97 -23.39
N SER A 48 14.61 6.59 -24.43
CA SER A 48 14.68 8.05 -24.52
C SER A 48 13.40 8.63 -25.12
N VAL A 49 12.85 9.66 -24.49
CA VAL A 49 11.77 10.48 -25.04
C VAL A 49 12.36 11.82 -25.44
N MET A 50 12.38 12.11 -26.74
CA MET A 50 12.75 13.43 -27.25
C MET A 50 11.49 14.28 -27.37
N LEU A 51 11.38 15.31 -26.54
CA LEU A 51 10.31 16.29 -26.62
C LEU A 51 10.89 17.52 -27.30
N GLN A 52 10.24 18.09 -28.31
CA GLN A 52 10.80 19.22 -29.08
C GLN A 52 11.15 20.46 -28.22
N LEU A 53 10.67 20.52 -26.97
CA LEU A 53 10.96 21.57 -25.98
C LEU A 53 11.84 21.13 -24.78
N ILE A 54 12.18 19.84 -24.65
CA ILE A 54 13.03 19.32 -23.56
C ILE A 54 14.13 18.45 -24.16
N PRO A 55 15.42 18.71 -23.87
CA PRO A 55 16.54 18.16 -24.65
C PRO A 55 16.43 16.65 -24.87
N TYR A 56 16.12 15.86 -23.84
CA TYR A 56 15.61 14.48 -23.92
C TYR A 56 15.45 13.99 -22.47
N PHE A 57 14.69 12.93 -22.25
CA PHE A 57 14.61 12.25 -20.96
C PHE A 57 14.79 10.74 -21.13
N ILE A 58 15.42 10.07 -20.16
CA ILE A 58 15.60 8.61 -20.15
C ILE A 58 14.64 8.03 -19.11
N ALA A 59 13.70 7.20 -19.56
CA ALA A 59 12.80 6.48 -18.66
C ALA A 59 13.62 5.68 -17.62
N PRO A 60 13.36 5.85 -16.32
CA PRO A 60 14.07 5.11 -15.28
C PRO A 60 13.85 3.61 -15.47
N ASP A 61 14.83 2.83 -15.01
CA ASP A 61 14.65 1.39 -14.92
C ASP A 61 13.88 1.07 -13.64
N PRO A 62 12.64 0.52 -13.74
CA PRO A 62 11.86 0.15 -12.56
C PRO A 62 12.49 -0.97 -11.74
N LYS A 63 13.52 -1.67 -12.28
CA LYS A 63 14.28 -2.68 -11.56
C LYS A 63 15.47 -2.11 -10.78
N ALA A 64 15.87 -0.88 -11.03
CA ALA A 64 17.01 -0.27 -10.35
C ALA A 64 16.65 0.15 -8.91
N LEU A 65 17.61 0.02 -8.00
CA LEU A 65 17.45 0.57 -6.64
C LEU A 65 17.54 2.09 -6.67
N PRO A 66 16.73 2.80 -5.85
CA PRO A 66 16.86 4.24 -5.71
C PRO A 66 18.25 4.59 -5.16
N SER A 67 18.92 5.53 -5.83
CA SER A 67 20.22 6.06 -5.46
C SER A 67 20.13 7.49 -4.95
N ILE A 68 21.09 7.88 -4.11
CA ILE A 68 21.25 9.25 -3.62
C ILE A 68 22.34 9.92 -4.47
N PRO A 69 22.15 11.15 -4.99
CA PRO A 69 21.01 12.05 -4.79
C PRO A 69 19.90 11.92 -5.86
N GLU A 70 20.00 10.99 -6.81
CA GLU A 70 19.12 10.95 -7.98
C GLU A 70 17.65 10.74 -7.61
N SER A 71 17.37 9.88 -6.63
CA SER A 71 16.03 9.72 -6.07
C SER A 71 15.79 10.77 -5.00
N ARG A 72 14.90 11.72 -5.30
CA ARG A 72 14.55 12.81 -4.38
C ARG A 72 13.94 12.28 -3.08
N ASN A 73 13.07 11.28 -3.18
CA ASN A 73 12.35 10.73 -2.04
C ASN A 73 13.32 10.11 -1.02
N LEU A 74 14.22 9.24 -1.48
CA LEU A 74 15.19 8.57 -0.60
C LEU A 74 16.17 9.59 -0.01
N THR A 75 16.65 10.53 -0.81
CA THR A 75 17.58 11.58 -0.38
C THR A 75 16.99 12.42 0.74
N GLU A 76 15.76 12.88 0.55
CA GLU A 76 15.06 13.71 1.54
C GLU A 76 14.80 12.93 2.85
N LEU A 77 14.44 11.63 2.78
CA LEU A 77 14.28 10.78 3.96
C LEU A 77 15.59 10.69 4.76
N VAL A 78 16.72 10.43 4.07
CA VAL A 78 18.03 10.28 4.73
C VAL A 78 18.54 11.57 5.34
N VAL A 79 18.19 12.71 4.74
CA VAL A 79 18.55 14.04 5.26
C VAL A 79 17.66 14.44 6.43
N ALA A 80 16.36 14.11 6.38
CA ALA A 80 15.38 14.59 7.35
C ALA A 80 15.19 13.66 8.56
N VAL A 81 15.44 12.35 8.43
CA VAL A 81 15.13 11.36 9.46
C VAL A 81 16.39 10.65 9.96
N ASP A 82 16.56 10.66 11.29
CA ASP A 82 17.68 9.98 11.94
C ASP A 82 17.66 8.47 11.72
N VAL A 83 18.85 7.87 11.62
CA VAL A 83 19.01 6.42 11.44
C VAL A 83 18.25 5.61 12.50
N GLY A 84 18.18 6.09 13.75
CA GLY A 84 17.40 5.44 14.81
C GLY A 84 15.90 5.37 14.49
N ASN A 85 15.34 6.48 14.04
CA ASN A 85 13.93 6.59 13.65
C ASN A 85 13.65 5.82 12.35
N MET A 86 14.58 5.80 11.39
CA MET A 86 14.46 4.97 10.19
C MET A 86 14.33 3.48 10.53
N LEU A 87 15.10 2.98 11.51
CA LEU A 87 15.02 1.59 11.96
C LEU A 87 13.69 1.28 12.62
N GLN A 88 13.18 2.19 13.44
CA GLN A 88 11.89 2.04 14.11
C GLN A 88 10.71 2.12 13.13
N LEU A 89 10.77 3.02 12.13
CA LEU A 89 9.82 3.07 11.03
C LEU A 89 9.81 1.75 10.26
N TYR A 90 11.00 1.27 9.88
CA TYR A 90 11.15 0.00 9.18
C TYR A 90 10.54 -1.15 9.98
N ALA A 91 10.85 -1.26 11.27
CA ALA A 91 10.25 -2.26 12.15
C ALA A 91 8.72 -2.12 12.21
N SER A 92 8.20 -0.91 12.41
CA SER A 92 6.75 -0.65 12.45
C SER A 92 6.06 -1.07 11.14
N MET A 93 6.71 -0.88 10.00
CA MET A 93 6.20 -1.33 8.71
C MET A 93 6.21 -2.85 8.58
N LEU A 94 7.28 -3.51 9.05
CA LEU A 94 7.36 -4.96 9.09
C LEU A 94 6.30 -5.62 9.97
N PHE A 95 5.71 -4.90 10.92
CA PHE A 95 4.58 -5.39 11.74
C PHE A 95 3.22 -4.84 11.29
N GLU A 96 3.16 -4.23 10.10
CA GLU A 96 1.94 -3.61 9.55
C GLU A 96 1.23 -2.71 10.57
N ARG A 97 1.99 -1.83 11.25
CA ARG A 97 1.43 -0.88 12.21
C ARG A 97 0.65 0.24 11.53
N ARG A 98 -0.15 0.94 12.32
CA ARG A 98 -0.75 2.23 11.96
C ARG A 98 0.30 3.32 12.16
N ILE A 99 0.83 3.86 11.06
CA ILE A 99 1.96 4.79 11.06
C ILE A 99 1.50 6.16 10.56
N LEU A 100 1.73 7.18 11.39
CA LEU A 100 1.58 8.59 11.04
C LEU A 100 2.96 9.24 10.95
N ILE A 101 3.23 9.89 9.82
CA ILE A 101 4.40 10.76 9.67
C ILE A 101 3.89 12.20 9.65
N CYS A 102 4.48 13.09 10.44
CA CYS A 102 4.15 14.50 10.42
C CYS A 102 5.37 15.41 10.17
N CYS A 103 5.15 16.45 9.37
CA CYS A 103 6.17 17.42 9.02
C CYS A 103 5.52 18.74 8.59
N SER A 104 6.21 19.85 8.80
CA SER A 104 5.85 21.20 8.36
C SER A 104 6.03 21.42 6.86
N LYS A 105 6.92 20.65 6.21
CA LYS A 105 7.20 20.76 4.78
C LYS A 105 6.53 19.60 4.04
N LEU A 106 5.57 19.91 3.16
CA LEU A 106 4.87 18.89 2.38
C LEU A 106 5.82 18.07 1.48
N SER A 107 6.89 18.68 0.95
CA SER A 107 7.88 17.97 0.14
C SER A 107 8.59 16.88 0.94
N THR A 108 9.03 17.22 2.15
CA THR A 108 9.69 16.29 3.08
C THR A 108 8.72 15.23 3.54
N LEU A 109 7.47 15.61 3.84
CA LEU A 109 6.40 14.69 4.24
C LEU A 109 6.14 13.60 3.19
N THR A 110 5.83 14.01 1.94
CA THR A 110 5.57 13.05 0.85
C THR A 110 6.78 12.19 0.57
N ALA A 111 7.98 12.80 0.56
CA ALA A 111 9.21 12.11 0.27
C ALA A 111 9.50 11.01 1.29
N CYS A 112 9.33 11.32 2.58
CA CYS A 112 9.49 10.34 3.66
C CYS A 112 8.49 9.19 3.51
N VAL A 113 7.22 9.48 3.27
CA VAL A 113 6.17 8.43 3.11
C VAL A 113 6.46 7.53 1.91
N HIS A 114 6.82 8.09 0.75
CA HIS A 114 7.17 7.31 -0.43
C HIS A 114 8.46 6.50 -0.24
N ALA A 115 9.49 7.10 0.35
CA ALA A 115 10.75 6.42 0.63
C ALA A 115 10.58 5.25 1.61
N CYS A 116 9.70 5.40 2.62
CA CYS A 116 9.32 4.32 3.53
C CYS A 116 8.78 3.11 2.77
N SER A 117 7.87 3.31 1.81
CA SER A 117 7.36 2.21 0.97
C SER A 117 8.48 1.52 0.17
N GLY A 118 9.49 2.27 -0.28
CA GLY A 118 10.65 1.72 -1.00
C GLY A 118 11.56 0.84 -0.12
N MET A 119 11.57 1.03 1.19
CA MET A 119 12.37 0.24 2.13
C MET A 119 11.88 -1.22 2.25
N LEU A 120 10.64 -1.51 1.84
CA LEU A 120 10.07 -2.86 1.87
C LEU A 120 10.43 -3.72 0.65
N TYR A 121 11.03 -3.15 -0.39
CA TYR A 121 11.36 -3.89 -1.61
C TYR A 121 12.09 -5.22 -1.31
N PRO A 122 11.64 -6.37 -1.87
CA PRO A 122 10.72 -6.54 -3.00
C PRO A 122 9.23 -6.58 -2.61
N MET A 123 8.91 -6.44 -1.34
CA MET A 123 7.55 -6.36 -0.84
C MET A 123 7.04 -4.92 -0.94
N TYR A 124 5.72 -4.77 -0.98
CA TYR A 124 5.06 -3.46 -1.05
C TYR A 124 4.03 -3.35 0.04
N TRP A 125 3.82 -2.13 0.54
CA TRP A 125 2.74 -1.86 1.47
C TRP A 125 1.38 -2.15 0.83
N GLN A 126 0.55 -2.97 1.46
CA GLN A 126 -0.72 -3.45 0.90
C GLN A 126 -1.96 -2.72 1.45
N HIS A 127 -1.77 -1.93 2.50
CA HIS A 127 -2.88 -1.28 3.22
C HIS A 127 -3.02 0.19 2.82
N ILE A 128 -3.78 0.96 3.60
CA ILE A 128 -4.02 2.38 3.31
C ILE A 128 -2.67 3.11 3.21
N PHE A 129 -2.47 3.81 2.08
CA PHE A 129 -1.28 4.58 1.80
C PHE A 129 -1.69 5.98 1.33
N ILE A 130 -1.45 6.99 2.17
CA ILE A 130 -1.84 8.38 1.88
C ILE A 130 -0.65 9.30 2.19
N PRO A 131 0.18 9.66 1.19
CA PRO A 131 1.36 10.49 1.39
C PRO A 131 1.10 11.85 2.06
N VAL A 132 -0.06 12.46 1.79
CA VAL A 132 -0.54 13.66 2.48
C VAL A 132 -2.05 13.56 2.65
N LEU A 133 -2.51 13.58 3.89
CA LEU A 133 -3.92 13.55 4.24
C LEU A 133 -4.48 14.98 4.32
N PRO A 134 -5.51 15.31 3.51
CA PRO A 134 -6.20 16.59 3.59
C PRO A 134 -6.96 16.79 4.92
N PRO A 135 -7.20 18.04 5.37
CA PRO A 135 -7.88 18.32 6.63
C PRO A 135 -9.32 17.80 6.76
N HIS A 136 -10.01 17.57 5.65
CA HIS A 136 -11.38 17.05 5.62
C HIS A 136 -11.44 15.52 5.70
N LEU A 137 -10.29 14.84 5.56
CA LEU A 137 -10.18 13.38 5.63
C LEU A 137 -9.49 12.90 6.91
N LEU A 138 -9.34 13.76 7.93
CA LEU A 138 -8.68 13.39 9.19
C LEU A 138 -9.37 12.22 9.93
N ASP A 139 -10.64 11.94 9.62
CA ASP A 139 -11.36 10.77 10.14
C ASP A 139 -10.71 9.44 9.72
N TYR A 140 -9.96 9.41 8.60
CA TYR A 140 -9.24 8.22 8.16
C TYR A 140 -8.10 7.81 9.10
N CYS A 141 -7.56 8.73 9.91
CA CYS A 141 -6.58 8.38 10.95
C CYS A 141 -7.17 7.46 12.01
N CYS A 142 -8.50 7.39 12.15
CA CYS A 142 -9.17 6.52 13.11
C CYS A 142 -9.42 5.11 12.55
N ALA A 143 -8.93 4.80 11.34
CA ALA A 143 -9.11 3.47 10.75
C ALA A 143 -8.47 2.38 11.62
N PRO A 144 -9.16 1.24 11.85
CA PRO A 144 -8.62 0.15 12.65
C PRO A 144 -7.59 -0.71 11.89
N MET A 145 -7.62 -0.66 10.57
CA MET A 145 -6.68 -1.38 9.70
C MET A 145 -5.32 -0.66 9.64
N PRO A 146 -4.23 -1.39 9.32
CA PRO A 146 -2.93 -0.78 9.11
C PRO A 146 -2.98 0.36 8.09
N TYR A 147 -2.16 1.38 8.31
CA TYR A 147 -2.03 2.49 7.37
C TYR A 147 -0.66 3.13 7.46
N LEU A 148 -0.26 3.77 6.37
CA LEU A 148 0.88 4.67 6.30
C LEU A 148 0.38 6.01 5.77
N ILE A 149 0.29 7.01 6.65
CA ILE A 149 -0.32 8.30 6.33
C ILE A 149 0.62 9.45 6.71
N GLY A 150 0.77 10.42 5.81
CA GLY A 150 1.42 11.69 6.10
C GLY A 150 0.41 12.77 6.49
N VAL A 151 0.68 13.51 7.57
CA VAL A 151 -0.15 14.62 8.03
C VAL A 151 0.70 15.87 8.20
N HIS A 152 0.26 17.00 7.65
CA HIS A 152 0.97 18.26 7.85
C HIS A 152 0.98 18.65 9.34
N SER A 153 2.09 19.19 9.85
CA SER A 153 2.25 19.48 11.28
C SER A 153 1.17 20.40 11.85
N SER A 154 0.59 21.32 11.06
CA SER A 154 -0.54 22.15 11.51
C SER A 154 -1.83 21.37 11.84
N LEU A 155 -1.93 20.11 11.41
CA LEU A 155 -3.09 19.26 11.65
C LEU A 155 -2.86 18.23 12.76
N ILE A 156 -1.62 18.07 13.26
CA ILE A 156 -1.28 17.00 14.21
C ILE A 156 -2.08 17.10 15.51
N GLU A 157 -2.31 18.32 16.02
CA GLU A 157 -3.11 18.55 17.23
C GLU A 157 -4.56 18.10 17.05
N ARG A 158 -5.15 18.31 15.87
CA ARG A 158 -6.50 17.84 15.54
C ARG A 158 -6.56 16.32 15.34
N VAL A 159 -5.43 15.70 15.06
CA VAL A 159 -5.29 14.25 14.94
C VAL A 159 -5.14 13.63 16.33
N ARG A 160 -4.32 14.22 17.20
CA ARG A 160 -4.15 13.80 18.61
C ARG A 160 -5.42 13.96 19.45
N SER A 161 -6.26 14.95 19.14
CA SER A 161 -7.54 15.12 19.83
C SER A 161 -8.56 14.02 19.51
N ARG A 162 -8.33 13.24 18.46
CA ARG A 162 -9.07 12.01 18.20
C ARG A 162 -8.34 10.92 18.99
N ALA A 163 -9.04 10.13 19.79
CA ALA A 163 -8.46 9.09 20.63
C ALA A 163 -7.77 7.99 19.76
N LEU A 164 -6.54 8.25 19.34
CA LEU A 164 -5.73 7.35 18.54
C LEU A 164 -5.06 6.33 19.47
N GLU A 165 -5.58 5.12 19.48
CA GLU A 165 -4.96 3.99 20.18
C GLU A 165 -4.04 3.24 19.22
N ASP A 166 -2.92 2.70 19.71
CA ASP A 166 -1.94 1.89 18.96
C ASP A 166 -1.52 2.47 17.59
N VAL A 167 -1.08 3.73 17.60
CA VAL A 167 -0.55 4.44 16.42
C VAL A 167 0.91 4.83 16.68
N VAL A 168 1.78 4.54 15.71
CA VAL A 168 3.17 5.00 15.68
C VAL A 168 3.21 6.37 15.02
N ILE A 169 3.76 7.37 15.71
CA ILE A 169 3.83 8.76 15.23
C ILE A 169 5.29 9.17 15.12
N LEU A 170 5.72 9.56 13.93
CA LEU A 170 7.02 10.20 13.69
C LEU A 170 6.81 11.68 13.39
N ASN A 171 7.38 12.55 14.22
CA ASN A 171 7.53 13.96 13.89
C ASN A 171 8.91 14.20 13.27
N VAL A 172 8.92 14.43 11.96
CA VAL A 172 10.14 14.65 11.17
C VAL A 172 10.79 15.98 11.51
N ASP A 173 10.03 17.01 11.88
CA ASP A 173 10.59 18.34 12.20
C ASP A 173 11.47 18.29 13.48
N THR A 174 11.12 17.41 14.41
CA THR A 174 11.82 17.26 15.70
C THR A 174 12.59 15.94 15.84
N ASN A 175 12.51 15.05 14.85
CA ASN A 175 13.00 13.68 14.92
C ASN A 175 12.51 12.92 16.17
N THR A 176 11.29 13.20 16.63
CA THR A 176 10.69 12.50 17.77
C THR A 176 9.78 11.39 17.29
N MET A 177 9.95 10.20 17.88
CA MET A 177 9.12 9.04 17.59
C MET A 177 8.36 8.61 18.84
N GLU A 178 7.05 8.49 18.69
CA GLU A 178 6.14 7.95 19.69
C GLU A 178 5.61 6.61 19.17
N SER A 179 5.90 5.54 19.90
CA SER A 179 5.42 4.20 19.57
C SER A 179 4.95 3.51 20.85
N PRO A 180 3.70 2.99 20.89
CA PRO A 180 3.25 2.11 21.97
C PRO A 180 3.84 0.69 21.83
N HIS A 181 4.58 0.41 20.75
CA HIS A 181 5.12 -0.91 20.45
C HIS A 181 6.64 -0.93 20.48
N ASP A 182 7.18 -2.01 21.06
CA ASP A 182 8.62 -2.34 21.08
C ASP A 182 9.01 -3.21 19.85
N ASP A 183 8.57 -2.83 18.66
CA ASP A 183 8.69 -3.67 17.46
C ASP A 183 10.14 -3.89 17.02
N LEU A 184 11.01 -2.88 17.15
CA LEU A 184 12.42 -3.02 16.81
C LEU A 184 13.13 -4.11 17.65
N LYS A 185 12.68 -4.35 18.90
CA LYS A 185 13.24 -5.39 19.77
C LYS A 185 12.80 -6.80 19.36
N LYS A 186 11.70 -6.93 18.61
CA LYS A 186 11.20 -8.22 18.09
C LYS A 186 11.95 -8.67 16.84
N LEU A 187 12.70 -7.78 16.19
CA LEU A 187 13.55 -8.13 15.07
C LEU A 187 14.84 -8.80 15.56
N PRO A 188 15.43 -9.73 14.77
CA PRO A 188 16.75 -10.28 15.06
C PRO A 188 17.81 -9.19 15.22
N SER A 189 18.48 -9.17 16.37
CA SER A 189 19.40 -8.09 16.76
C SER A 189 20.64 -7.98 15.86
N ASP A 190 21.08 -9.09 15.31
CA ASP A 190 22.16 -9.17 14.32
C ASP A 190 21.80 -8.42 13.03
N VAL A 191 20.59 -8.62 12.52
CA VAL A 191 20.07 -7.92 11.34
C VAL A 191 19.94 -6.42 11.61
N VAL A 192 19.35 -6.04 12.75
CA VAL A 192 19.18 -4.62 13.14
C VAL A 192 20.54 -3.93 13.29
N THR A 193 21.51 -4.59 13.93
CA THR A 193 22.85 -4.04 14.13
C THR A 193 23.58 -3.86 12.80
N ALA A 194 23.54 -4.88 11.94
CA ALA A 194 24.14 -4.80 10.61
C ALA A 194 23.53 -3.69 9.76
N LEU A 195 22.20 -3.56 9.78
CA LEU A 195 21.49 -2.48 9.08
C LEU A 195 21.88 -1.11 9.62
N LYS A 196 21.88 -0.92 10.95
CA LYS A 196 22.28 0.34 11.60
C LYS A 196 23.68 0.79 11.21
N VAL A 197 24.65 -0.12 11.22
CA VAL A 197 26.05 0.16 10.84
C VAL A 197 26.12 0.58 9.36
N ARG A 198 25.43 -0.14 8.48
CA ARG A 198 25.42 0.19 7.04
C ARG A 198 24.75 1.54 6.77
N LEU A 199 23.61 1.83 7.40
CA LEU A 199 22.94 3.13 7.24
C LEU A 199 23.83 4.28 7.68
N LYS A 200 24.47 4.18 8.86
CA LYS A 200 25.42 5.21 9.33
C LYS A 200 26.58 5.42 8.36
N ARG A 201 27.08 4.36 7.71
CA ARG A 201 28.18 4.44 6.74
C ARG A 201 27.75 4.97 5.38
N GLN A 202 26.53 4.64 4.93
CA GLN A 202 26.07 4.91 3.57
C GLN A 202 25.21 6.18 3.45
N ALA A 203 24.69 6.71 4.56
CA ALA A 203 23.85 7.92 4.55
C ALA A 203 24.55 9.16 3.97
N SER A 204 25.88 9.24 4.07
CA SER A 204 26.68 10.35 3.52
C SER A 204 27.33 10.03 2.17
N SER A 205 27.11 8.82 1.62
CA SER A 205 27.70 8.40 0.35
C SER A 205 26.67 8.51 -0.77
N PRO A 206 27.02 9.08 -1.94
CA PRO A 206 26.18 8.93 -3.11
C PRO A 206 26.09 7.46 -3.54
N GLY A 207 25.01 7.12 -4.25
CA GLY A 207 24.70 5.79 -4.78
C GLY A 207 23.54 5.08 -4.07
N ALA A 208 23.34 3.81 -4.41
CA ALA A 208 22.24 2.97 -3.91
C ALA A 208 22.55 2.30 -2.55
N GLY A 209 23.53 2.81 -1.79
CA GLY A 209 24.03 2.18 -0.56
C GLY A 209 22.97 2.01 0.53
N VAL A 210 22.12 3.02 0.70
CA VAL A 210 21.00 3.01 1.67
C VAL A 210 19.93 2.01 1.25
N ALA A 211 19.46 2.08 0.00
CA ALA A 211 18.46 1.14 -0.53
C ALA A 211 18.95 -0.31 -0.48
N ARG A 212 20.22 -0.56 -0.86
CA ARG A 212 20.85 -1.88 -0.76
C ARG A 212 21.02 -2.35 0.69
N ALA A 213 21.14 -1.45 1.66
CA ALA A 213 21.17 -1.85 3.08
C ALA A 213 19.82 -2.40 3.54
N PHE A 214 18.70 -1.77 3.16
CA PHE A 214 17.36 -2.29 3.42
C PHE A 214 17.07 -3.58 2.65
N LEU A 215 17.46 -3.65 1.37
CA LEU A 215 17.35 -4.87 0.57
C LEU A 215 18.04 -6.06 1.25
N ARG A 216 19.24 -5.83 1.81
CA ARG A 216 19.97 -6.86 2.54
C ARG A 216 19.26 -7.27 3.83
N ALA A 217 18.70 -6.32 4.56
CA ALA A 217 17.90 -6.64 5.74
C ALA A 217 16.68 -7.49 5.37
N GLN A 218 15.97 -7.13 4.29
CA GLN A 218 14.87 -7.93 3.75
C GLN A 218 15.33 -9.36 3.39
N ALA A 219 16.48 -9.49 2.71
CA ALA A 219 17.01 -10.80 2.33
C ALA A 219 17.40 -11.67 3.54
N LEU A 220 17.92 -11.06 4.61
CA LEU A 220 18.24 -11.75 5.86
C LEU A 220 16.98 -12.16 6.64
N LEU A 221 15.94 -11.34 6.62
CA LEU A 221 14.69 -11.61 7.35
C LEU A 221 13.81 -12.64 6.65
N PHE A 222 13.69 -12.55 5.32
CA PHE A 222 12.72 -13.31 4.55
C PHE A 222 13.35 -14.28 3.54
N GLY A 223 14.68 -14.29 3.37
CA GLY A 223 15.35 -15.12 2.38
C GLY A 223 15.19 -16.64 2.58
N SER A 224 14.85 -17.07 3.80
CA SER A 224 14.51 -18.47 4.11
C SER A 224 13.22 -18.94 3.43
N TYR A 225 12.43 -18.05 2.82
CA TYR A 225 11.22 -18.43 2.09
C TYR A 225 11.51 -19.46 0.97
N ARG A 226 12.72 -19.41 0.37
CA ARG A 226 13.16 -20.38 -0.64
C ARG A 226 13.23 -21.79 -0.08
N ASP A 227 13.63 -21.95 1.18
CA ASP A 227 13.74 -23.25 1.85
C ASP A 227 12.34 -23.86 2.16
N ALA A 228 11.29 -23.03 2.13
CA ALA A 228 9.90 -23.41 2.36
C ALA A 228 9.11 -23.73 1.07
N LEU A 229 9.76 -23.64 -0.09
CA LEU A 229 9.13 -24.00 -1.37
C LEU A 229 9.12 -25.52 -1.56
N VAL A 230 7.95 -26.08 -1.83
CA VAL A 230 7.72 -27.51 -2.04
C VAL A 230 7.46 -27.78 -3.52
N TYR A 231 8.37 -28.53 -4.13
CA TYR A 231 8.31 -28.96 -5.53
C TYR A 231 7.70 -30.36 -5.64
N SER A 232 6.40 -30.43 -5.92
CA SER A 232 5.72 -31.71 -6.12
C SER A 232 5.99 -32.26 -7.52
N THR A 233 6.34 -33.55 -7.64
CA THR A 233 6.53 -34.21 -8.94
C THR A 233 5.21 -34.24 -9.72
N GLY A 234 5.10 -33.40 -10.75
CA GLY A 234 3.90 -33.29 -11.60
C GLY A 234 2.80 -32.36 -11.05
N GLY A 235 3.04 -31.66 -9.94
CA GLY A 235 2.12 -30.67 -9.35
C GLY A 235 2.67 -29.24 -9.42
N PRO A 236 1.85 -28.22 -9.09
CA PRO A 236 2.35 -26.85 -8.95
C PRO A 236 3.33 -26.74 -7.76
N VAL A 237 4.25 -25.79 -7.85
CA VAL A 237 5.08 -25.34 -6.72
C VAL A 237 4.15 -24.74 -5.67
N SER A 238 4.36 -25.13 -4.41
CA SER A 238 3.59 -24.67 -3.26
C SER A 238 4.51 -24.15 -2.16
N PHE A 239 3.95 -23.43 -1.19
CA PHE A 239 4.68 -22.90 -0.03
C PHE A 239 4.21 -23.64 1.23
N SER A 240 5.15 -24.05 2.07
CA SER A 240 4.87 -24.74 3.33
C SER A 240 5.19 -23.84 4.51
N ASP A 241 4.13 -23.44 5.22
CA ASP A 241 4.23 -22.64 6.44
C ASP A 241 5.09 -23.34 7.51
N ASP A 242 4.93 -24.65 7.69
CA ASP A 242 5.70 -25.44 8.66
C ASP A 242 7.22 -25.38 8.37
N LEU A 243 7.61 -25.52 7.11
CA LEU A 243 9.02 -25.42 6.72
C LEU A 243 9.57 -24.01 6.90
N PHE A 244 8.75 -22.99 6.61
CA PHE A 244 9.13 -21.59 6.78
C PHE A 244 9.38 -21.23 8.25
N LEU A 245 8.55 -21.76 9.15
CA LEU A 245 8.67 -21.54 10.60
C LEU A 245 9.79 -22.38 11.23
N THR A 246 10.31 -23.40 10.53
CA THR A 246 11.40 -24.25 11.01
C THR A 246 12.76 -23.57 10.80
N HIS A 247 13.00 -22.44 11.49
CA HIS A 247 14.28 -21.72 11.44
C HIS A 247 15.24 -22.14 12.57
N LYS A 248 16.57 -22.10 12.34
CA LYS A 248 17.59 -22.48 13.33
C LYS A 248 17.67 -21.52 14.52
N SER A 249 17.59 -20.22 14.23
CA SER A 249 17.59 -19.16 15.25
C SER A 249 16.22 -18.98 15.88
N HIS A 250 16.16 -19.00 17.22
CA HIS A 250 14.93 -18.77 17.99
C HIS A 250 14.36 -17.36 17.77
N SER A 251 15.20 -16.32 17.74
CA SER A 251 14.74 -14.94 17.53
C SER A 251 14.10 -14.76 16.16
N THR A 252 14.70 -15.32 15.12
CA THR A 252 14.14 -15.32 13.77
C THR A 252 12.86 -16.12 13.71
N ARG A 253 12.77 -17.28 14.39
CA ARG A 253 11.53 -18.07 14.44
C ARG A 253 10.37 -17.26 15.01
N GLN A 254 10.57 -16.62 16.16
CA GLN A 254 9.55 -15.79 16.80
C GLN A 254 9.10 -14.63 15.90
N PHE A 255 10.05 -14.02 15.17
CA PHE A 255 9.74 -13.01 14.16
C PHE A 255 8.90 -13.59 13.01
N LEU A 256 9.28 -14.74 12.45
CA LEU A 256 8.58 -15.38 11.33
C LEU A 256 7.17 -15.84 11.71
N GLU A 257 6.99 -16.39 12.92
CA GLU A 257 5.67 -16.74 13.48
C GLU A 257 4.75 -15.52 13.55
N SER A 258 5.30 -14.36 13.92
CA SER A 258 4.55 -13.11 13.94
C SER A 258 4.29 -12.55 12.54
N SER A 259 5.11 -12.94 11.56
CA SER A 259 5.14 -12.33 10.22
C SER A 259 4.35 -13.10 9.16
N ILE A 260 4.08 -14.39 9.37
CA ILE A 260 3.44 -15.24 8.37
C ILE A 260 2.03 -14.79 7.98
N HIS A 261 1.35 -14.08 8.88
CA HIS A 261 0.02 -13.55 8.66
C HIS A 261 0.00 -12.16 8.00
N LEU A 262 1.16 -11.56 7.77
CA LEU A 262 1.26 -10.21 7.22
C LEU A 262 0.90 -10.21 5.74
N GLN A 263 0.11 -9.22 5.35
CA GLN A 263 -0.44 -9.13 4.01
C GLN A 263 0.64 -8.88 2.96
N PHE A 264 1.65 -8.06 3.26
CA PHE A 264 2.76 -7.83 2.32
C PHE A 264 3.55 -9.11 2.02
N LEU A 265 3.76 -9.97 3.03
CA LEU A 265 4.50 -11.22 2.87
C LEU A 265 3.68 -12.20 2.04
N LYS A 266 2.38 -12.32 2.35
CA LYS A 266 1.46 -13.16 1.58
C LYS A 266 1.43 -12.80 0.10
N GLN A 267 1.28 -11.50 -0.23
CA GLN A 267 1.28 -11.05 -1.62
C GLN A 267 2.61 -11.33 -2.33
N PHE A 268 3.73 -11.17 -1.62
CA PHE A 268 5.05 -11.53 -2.15
C PHE A 268 5.14 -13.03 -2.46
N ILE A 269 4.77 -13.91 -1.52
CA ILE A 269 4.82 -15.36 -1.71
C ILE A 269 3.89 -15.80 -2.83
N ASP A 270 2.64 -15.33 -2.85
CA ASP A 270 1.66 -15.65 -3.90
C ASP A 270 2.18 -15.23 -5.28
N GLY A 271 2.78 -14.05 -5.39
CA GLY A 271 3.42 -13.56 -6.62
C GLY A 271 4.59 -14.45 -7.06
N ARG A 272 5.46 -14.87 -6.13
CA ARG A 272 6.56 -15.80 -6.42
C ARG A 272 6.06 -17.17 -6.87
N LEU A 273 5.04 -17.71 -6.20
CA LEU A 273 4.44 -18.99 -6.58
C LEU A 273 3.80 -18.91 -7.97
N GLU A 274 3.11 -17.82 -8.30
CA GLU A 274 2.56 -17.62 -9.64
C GLU A 274 3.65 -17.60 -10.71
N MET A 275 4.76 -16.87 -10.49
CA MET A 275 5.89 -16.81 -11.41
C MET A 275 6.53 -18.20 -11.63
N LEU A 276 6.82 -18.91 -10.54
CA LEU A 276 7.43 -20.24 -10.59
C LEU A 276 6.53 -21.26 -11.30
N ASN A 277 5.22 -21.21 -11.06
CA ASN A 277 4.24 -22.07 -11.71
C ASN A 277 4.03 -21.75 -13.21
N GLN A 278 4.44 -20.56 -13.66
CA GLN A 278 4.54 -20.24 -15.09
C GLN A 278 5.86 -20.74 -15.72
N GLY A 279 6.76 -21.33 -14.94
CA GLY A 279 8.09 -21.73 -15.40
C GLY A 279 9.05 -20.55 -15.56
N LYS A 280 8.78 -19.42 -14.90
CA LYS A 280 9.70 -18.26 -14.86
C LYS A 280 10.47 -18.27 -13.56
N GLU A 281 11.78 -18.08 -13.64
CA GLU A 281 12.62 -17.89 -12.47
C GLU A 281 12.48 -16.44 -11.98
N PRO A 282 12.36 -16.21 -10.66
CA PRO A 282 12.57 -14.89 -10.07
C PRO A 282 13.96 -14.35 -10.42
N ASP A 283 13.99 -13.22 -11.13
CA ASP A 283 15.21 -12.54 -11.57
C ASP A 283 15.14 -11.07 -11.16
N ASP A 284 15.53 -10.81 -9.92
CA ASP A 284 15.59 -9.48 -9.35
C ASP A 284 16.66 -9.35 -8.26
N LEU A 285 16.91 -8.11 -7.84
CA LEU A 285 17.99 -7.77 -6.93
C LEU A 285 17.84 -8.41 -5.54
N PHE A 286 16.62 -8.77 -5.13
CA PHE A 286 16.40 -9.49 -3.88
C PHE A 286 16.91 -10.92 -3.95
N GLU A 287 16.65 -11.60 -5.05
CA GLU A 287 17.16 -12.96 -5.29
C GLU A 287 18.70 -12.99 -5.35
N GLU A 288 19.32 -11.97 -5.93
CA GLU A 288 20.77 -11.80 -5.93
C GLU A 288 21.33 -11.59 -4.51
N GLU A 289 20.67 -10.73 -3.71
CA GLU A 289 21.13 -10.43 -2.35
C GLU A 289 20.96 -11.64 -1.42
N ILE A 290 19.94 -12.49 -1.60
CA ILE A 290 19.80 -13.77 -0.88
C ILE A 290 21.03 -14.65 -1.10
N LEU A 291 21.47 -14.78 -2.35
CA LEU A 291 22.65 -15.57 -2.71
C LEU A 291 23.93 -15.01 -2.09
N GLN A 292 24.06 -13.68 -2.05
CA GLN A 292 25.22 -13.00 -1.46
C GLN A 292 25.26 -13.08 0.08
N CYS A 293 24.10 -13.16 0.73
CA CYS A 293 24.01 -13.21 2.20
C CYS A 293 24.13 -14.62 2.78
N GLY A 294 23.99 -15.66 1.96
CA GLY A 294 23.92 -17.04 2.45
C GLY A 294 22.70 -17.27 3.36
N ALA A 295 21.64 -16.47 3.21
CA ALA A 295 20.46 -16.50 4.07
C ALA A 295 19.63 -17.80 3.93
N SER A 296 19.82 -18.55 2.84
CA SER A 296 19.23 -19.88 2.66
C SER A 296 20.10 -20.96 3.30
N SER A 297 19.55 -21.67 4.28
CA SER A 297 20.27 -22.70 5.05
C SER A 297 20.33 -24.01 4.28
N GLY A 298 21.14 -24.10 3.21
CA GLY A 298 21.45 -25.37 2.54
C GLY A 298 20.28 -26.08 1.82
N GLY A 299 19.03 -25.61 1.97
CA GLY A 299 17.85 -26.02 1.19
C GLY A 299 17.88 -25.54 -0.26
N SER A 300 18.80 -24.60 -0.56
CA SER A 300 19.18 -24.14 -1.89
C SER A 300 19.44 -25.27 -2.90
N LYS A 301 19.80 -26.49 -2.46
CA LYS A 301 19.99 -27.64 -3.37
C LYS A 301 18.70 -28.02 -4.12
N SER A 302 17.52 -27.98 -3.48
CA SER A 302 16.26 -28.34 -4.12
C SER A 302 15.83 -27.28 -5.14
N TYR A 303 15.90 -26.00 -4.76
CA TYR A 303 15.67 -24.87 -5.66
C TYR A 303 16.65 -24.91 -6.85
N GLN A 304 17.95 -25.05 -6.61
CA GLN A 304 18.97 -25.12 -7.67
C GLN A 304 18.81 -26.34 -8.56
N GLN A 305 18.39 -27.49 -8.02
CA GLN A 305 18.09 -28.69 -8.81
C GLN A 305 16.86 -28.50 -9.69
N TRP A 306 15.79 -27.89 -9.17
CA TRP A 306 14.60 -27.56 -9.95
C TRP A 306 14.92 -26.55 -11.06
N VAL A 307 15.63 -25.46 -10.74
CA VAL A 307 16.10 -24.48 -11.74
C VAL A 307 17.02 -25.13 -12.77
N GLY A 308 17.91 -26.02 -12.32
CA GLY A 308 18.78 -26.81 -13.20
C GLY A 308 17.99 -27.69 -14.16
N ASN A 309 16.93 -28.35 -13.68
CA ASN A 309 16.02 -29.15 -14.51
C ASN A 309 15.21 -28.29 -15.48
N LEU A 310 14.80 -27.09 -15.08
CA LEU A 310 14.11 -26.12 -15.95
C LEU A 310 15.03 -25.63 -17.08
N LYS A 311 16.29 -25.29 -16.76
CA LYS A 311 17.30 -24.83 -17.73
C LYS A 311 17.78 -25.94 -18.67
N LYS A 312 17.84 -27.19 -18.19
CA LYS A 312 18.18 -28.38 -19.01
C LYS A 312 16.99 -28.93 -19.80
N GLY A 313 15.76 -28.66 -19.36
CA GLY A 313 14.51 -29.20 -19.91
C GLY A 313 13.82 -28.31 -20.94
N GLY A 314 14.56 -27.45 -21.65
CA GLY A 314 14.02 -26.58 -22.70
C GLY A 314 13.32 -27.38 -23.81
N GLY A 315 12.00 -27.56 -23.69
CA GLY A 315 11.13 -27.91 -24.81
C GLY A 315 10.02 -28.95 -24.56
N ALA A 316 10.10 -29.84 -23.56
CA ALA A 316 9.29 -31.08 -23.61
C ALA A 316 8.36 -31.41 -22.42
N LEU A 317 8.34 -30.65 -21.31
CA LEU A 317 7.55 -31.03 -20.11
C LEU A 317 6.54 -29.99 -19.60
N LEU A 318 6.27 -28.91 -20.34
CA LEU A 318 5.34 -27.84 -19.93
C LEU A 318 3.93 -27.93 -20.53
N LEU A 319 3.48 -29.11 -20.97
CA LEU A 319 2.13 -29.26 -21.57
C LEU A 319 1.04 -29.82 -20.64
N THR A 320 1.34 -30.25 -19.42
CA THR A 320 0.31 -30.91 -18.58
C THR A 320 -0.33 -30.00 -17.52
N VAL A 321 0.29 -28.88 -17.13
CA VAL A 321 -0.23 -28.02 -16.04
C VAL A 321 -1.25 -26.99 -16.53
N LYS A 322 -1.24 -26.60 -17.81
CA LYS A 322 -2.23 -25.67 -18.38
C LYS A 322 -3.66 -26.22 -18.41
N SER A 323 -3.84 -27.55 -18.37
CA SER A 323 -5.17 -28.18 -18.48
C SER A 323 -5.92 -28.31 -17.13
N LYS A 324 -5.22 -28.46 -16.00
CA LYS A 324 -5.87 -28.66 -14.68
C LYS A 324 -6.05 -27.40 -13.83
N ALA A 325 -5.30 -26.33 -14.08
CA ALA A 325 -5.46 -25.08 -13.34
C ALA A 325 -6.75 -24.31 -13.68
N GLN A 326 -7.48 -24.74 -14.71
CA GLN A 326 -8.77 -24.15 -15.12
C GLN A 326 -9.99 -24.87 -14.49
N MET A 327 -9.78 -25.95 -13.71
CA MET A 327 -10.87 -26.69 -13.05
C MET A 327 -11.02 -26.42 -11.53
N CYS A 328 -10.13 -25.64 -10.90
CA CYS A 328 -10.18 -25.34 -9.46
C CYS A 328 -10.39 -23.85 -9.11
N LYS A 329 -11.05 -23.07 -9.99
CA LYS A 329 -11.42 -21.67 -9.70
C LYS A 329 -12.91 -21.43 -9.47
N THR A 330 -13.75 -22.47 -9.40
CA THR A 330 -15.21 -22.34 -9.19
C THR A 330 -15.78 -23.25 -8.10
N ALA A 331 -14.95 -23.75 -7.17
CA ALA A 331 -15.39 -24.75 -6.16
C ALA A 331 -15.15 -24.36 -4.69
N THR A 332 -15.17 -23.07 -4.32
CA THR A 332 -15.13 -22.65 -2.90
C THR A 332 -16.10 -21.54 -2.49
N TYR A 333 -17.04 -21.12 -3.33
CA TYR A 333 -18.13 -20.22 -2.90
C TYR A 333 -19.44 -20.62 -3.54
N GLN A 334 -20.18 -21.53 -2.88
CA GLN A 334 -21.65 -21.68 -2.88
C GLN A 334 -21.98 -23.15 -2.55
N SER A 335 -22.30 -23.44 -1.28
CA SER A 335 -23.12 -24.59 -0.87
C SER A 335 -23.64 -24.42 0.56
N LYS A 336 -24.64 -23.56 0.73
CA LYS A 336 -25.77 -23.78 1.66
C LYS A 336 -27.04 -23.44 0.88
N ILE A 337 -28.10 -24.23 1.10
CA ILE A 337 -29.39 -24.30 0.35
C ILE A 337 -29.26 -25.26 -0.85
N GLY A 338 -29.99 -26.36 -1.03
CA GLY A 338 -31.26 -26.80 -0.47
C GLY A 338 -32.19 -27.23 -1.62
N LEU A 339 -32.49 -28.54 -1.72
CA LEU A 339 -33.58 -29.22 -2.44
C LEU A 339 -33.58 -29.44 -3.99
N LYS A 340 -33.61 -30.74 -4.33
CA LYS A 340 -34.53 -31.52 -5.21
C LYS A 340 -34.48 -31.50 -6.76
N ASN A 341 -34.38 -32.74 -7.28
CA ASN A 341 -34.99 -33.34 -8.51
C ASN A 341 -34.40 -32.91 -9.87
N LEU A 342 -34.33 -33.67 -10.97
CA LEU A 342 -34.50 -35.07 -11.40
C LEU A 342 -34.13 -35.07 -12.91
N ILE A 343 -33.48 -36.14 -13.44
CA ILE A 343 -33.53 -36.65 -14.86
C ILE A 343 -32.85 -35.75 -15.94
N SER A 344 -32.19 -36.19 -17.02
CA SER A 344 -31.55 -37.40 -17.58
C SER A 344 -31.18 -37.05 -19.04
N SER A 345 -30.14 -37.68 -19.61
CA SER A 345 -29.94 -37.93 -21.07
C SER A 345 -29.54 -36.74 -21.97
N LYS A 346 -28.83 -36.86 -23.12
CA LYS A 346 -28.06 -37.90 -23.82
C LYS A 346 -27.54 -37.29 -25.15
N ASP A 347 -26.32 -37.66 -25.55
CA ASP A 347 -25.71 -37.77 -26.91
C ASP A 347 -25.73 -36.68 -28.03
N GLN A 348 -24.52 -36.53 -28.61
CA GLN A 348 -24.11 -36.63 -30.03
C GLN A 348 -24.20 -35.50 -31.10
N LYS A 349 -22.99 -35.25 -31.65
CA LYS A 349 -22.53 -35.16 -33.07
C LYS A 349 -22.91 -34.01 -34.01
N ASP A 350 -21.83 -33.32 -34.43
CA ASP A 350 -21.34 -33.05 -35.80
C ASP A 350 -22.31 -32.60 -36.91
N SER A 351 -22.08 -31.42 -37.51
CA SER A 351 -21.29 -31.25 -38.76
C SER A 351 -21.59 -29.97 -39.59
N ARG A 352 -20.49 -29.25 -39.93
CA ARG A 352 -20.10 -28.59 -41.21
C ARG A 352 -20.87 -27.39 -41.82
N SER A 353 -20.12 -26.28 -42.05
CA SER A 353 -19.84 -25.66 -43.38
C SER A 353 -18.75 -24.55 -43.25
N LEU A 354 -17.54 -24.73 -43.84
CA LEU A 354 -16.98 -24.10 -45.07
C LEU A 354 -16.86 -22.55 -45.01
N GLN A 355 -15.77 -21.82 -45.33
CA GLN A 355 -14.51 -22.06 -46.06
C GLN A 355 -13.52 -20.85 -45.91
N ARG A 356 -12.21 -21.15 -46.09
CA ARG A 356 -11.16 -20.41 -46.85
C ARG A 356 -10.38 -19.22 -46.23
N GLY A 357 -9.04 -19.38 -46.22
CA GLY A 357 -8.03 -18.31 -46.39
C GLY A 357 -7.02 -18.16 -45.25
N GLY A 358 -5.81 -18.73 -45.39
CA GLY A 358 -4.74 -18.65 -44.39
C GLY A 358 -3.82 -17.44 -44.52
N SER A 359 -3.12 -17.07 -43.44
CA SER A 359 -1.65 -17.09 -43.32
C SER A 359 -1.16 -16.43 -42.01
N VAL A 360 -0.48 -17.26 -41.22
CA VAL A 360 0.56 -17.08 -40.18
C VAL A 360 0.98 -15.66 -39.74
N CYS A 361 0.80 -15.34 -38.44
CA CYS A 361 1.87 -14.91 -37.52
C CYS A 361 1.40 -14.82 -36.03
N GLY A 362 2.07 -15.57 -35.14
CA GLY A 362 2.48 -15.14 -33.80
C GLY A 362 1.42 -14.86 -32.72
N THR A 363 1.02 -15.88 -31.97
CA THR A 363 0.24 -15.75 -30.72
C THR A 363 1.15 -15.45 -29.52
N HIS A 364 1.09 -14.23 -28.99
CA HIS A 364 1.49 -13.92 -27.61
C HIS A 364 0.45 -13.01 -26.94
N THR A 365 -0.62 -13.62 -26.43
CA THR A 365 -1.61 -12.96 -25.57
C THR A 365 -2.27 -14.01 -24.69
N VAL A 366 -1.71 -14.25 -23.50
CA VAL A 366 -2.45 -14.87 -22.38
C VAL A 366 -1.95 -14.28 -21.06
N ARG A 367 -2.65 -13.25 -20.57
CA ARG A 367 -3.08 -12.98 -19.18
C ARG A 367 -3.42 -11.50 -19.00
N LEU A 368 -4.44 -11.06 -19.74
CA LEU A 368 -5.42 -10.11 -19.23
C LEU A 368 -6.73 -10.90 -19.15
N ILE A 369 -7.34 -10.87 -17.97
CA ILE A 369 -8.73 -11.17 -17.60
C ILE A 369 -8.72 -11.93 -16.27
N GLN A 370 -8.77 -11.15 -15.17
CA GLN A 370 -9.79 -11.37 -14.17
C GLN A 370 -10.07 -10.07 -13.38
N SER A 371 -10.82 -9.17 -14.00
CA SER A 371 -11.73 -8.25 -13.30
C SER A 371 -12.79 -7.70 -14.26
N ASP A 372 -13.46 -8.58 -15.01
CA ASP A 372 -14.65 -8.24 -15.81
C ASP A 372 -15.93 -8.77 -15.15
N CYS A 373 -16.26 -8.22 -13.99
CA CYS A 373 -17.64 -8.27 -13.48
C CYS A 373 -18.19 -6.91 -12.99
N LEU A 374 -17.55 -5.79 -13.39
CA LEU A 374 -18.08 -4.45 -13.12
C LEU A 374 -18.28 -3.57 -14.38
N GLN A 375 -18.12 -4.11 -15.59
CA GLN A 375 -18.25 -3.31 -16.83
C GLN A 375 -19.63 -3.28 -17.49
N ASN A 376 -20.69 -3.74 -16.80
CA ASN A 376 -22.07 -3.46 -17.24
C ASN A 376 -22.66 -2.20 -16.59
N ARG A 377 -21.88 -1.11 -16.53
CA ARG A 377 -22.46 0.24 -16.48
C ARG A 377 -21.88 1.07 -17.63
N LEU A 378 -22.79 1.62 -18.43
CA LEU A 378 -22.53 2.55 -19.52
C LEU A 378 -21.44 3.56 -19.13
N PRO A 379 -20.56 3.96 -20.06
CA PRO A 379 -19.48 4.88 -19.77
C PRO A 379 -20.01 6.20 -19.20
N ILE A 380 -19.64 6.52 -17.96
CA ILE A 380 -19.85 7.84 -17.34
C ILE A 380 -18.78 8.78 -17.91
N THR A 381 -18.89 9.10 -19.21
CA THR A 381 -17.98 10.07 -19.86
C THR A 381 -18.71 11.18 -20.61
N GLN A 382 -20.05 11.24 -20.59
CA GLN A 382 -20.75 12.27 -21.35
C GLN A 382 -20.86 13.67 -20.69
N HIS A 383 -20.27 13.93 -19.51
CA HIS A 383 -20.52 15.20 -18.80
C HIS A 383 -19.31 15.99 -18.31
N PHE A 384 -18.09 15.70 -18.76
CA PHE A 384 -16.98 16.63 -18.55
C PHE A 384 -17.06 17.79 -19.56
N GLY A 385 -17.22 19.02 -19.07
CA GLY A 385 -17.03 20.25 -19.85
C GLY A 385 -18.27 20.89 -20.51
N LYS A 386 -19.49 20.43 -20.27
CA LYS A 386 -20.71 21.17 -20.69
C LYS A 386 -21.39 21.84 -19.51
N SER A 387 -21.77 23.11 -19.67
CA SER A 387 -22.66 23.82 -18.74
C SER A 387 -23.89 22.95 -18.48
N ARG A 388 -24.12 22.62 -17.21
CA ARG A 388 -25.24 21.77 -16.76
C ARG A 388 -26.55 22.36 -17.29
N PRO A 389 -27.48 21.56 -17.85
CA PRO A 389 -28.82 22.05 -18.16
C PRO A 389 -29.43 22.65 -16.88
N ARG A 390 -30.05 23.83 -16.99
CA ARG A 390 -30.83 24.40 -15.87
C ARG A 390 -31.86 23.34 -15.47
N ARG A 391 -31.80 22.94 -14.20
CA ARG A 391 -32.73 22.02 -13.56
C ARG A 391 -34.17 22.44 -13.91
N PRO A 392 -35.08 21.52 -14.27
CA PRO A 392 -36.49 21.86 -14.39
C PRO A 392 -36.92 22.52 -13.08
N GLY A 393 -37.50 23.71 -13.18
CA GLY A 393 -38.03 24.44 -12.03
C GLY A 393 -38.98 23.54 -11.27
N ARG A 394 -38.55 23.08 -10.09
CA ARG A 394 -39.44 22.39 -9.16
C ARG A 394 -40.42 23.45 -8.69
N LYS A 395 -41.68 23.31 -9.08
CA LYS A 395 -42.80 24.05 -8.49
C LYS A 395 -42.68 23.97 -6.97
N ASN A 396 -42.84 25.12 -6.33
CA ASN A 396 -42.79 25.40 -4.90
C ASN A 396 -43.13 24.22 -3.99
N THR A 397 -42.22 23.91 -3.06
CA THR A 397 -42.58 23.31 -1.77
C THR A 397 -41.54 23.74 -0.72
N LEU A 398 -41.88 24.77 0.05
CA LEU A 398 -41.36 25.08 1.40
C LEU A 398 -42.21 24.28 2.42
N PRO A 399 -41.85 24.15 3.72
CA PRO A 399 -40.53 24.13 4.38
C PRO A 399 -40.39 22.91 5.32
N GLN A 400 -39.34 22.08 5.20
CA GLN A 400 -39.08 20.97 6.16
C GLN A 400 -37.67 21.02 6.80
N THR A 401 -36.81 21.92 6.34
CA THR A 401 -35.45 22.08 6.88
C THR A 401 -35.38 23.05 8.07
N ASP A 402 -36.30 24.01 8.16
CA ASP A 402 -36.38 24.94 9.32
C ASP A 402 -36.97 24.28 10.58
N GLU A 403 -37.94 23.36 10.44
CA GLU A 403 -38.54 22.69 11.60
C GLU A 403 -37.52 21.81 12.34
N ARG A 404 -36.67 21.08 11.62
CA ARG A 404 -35.64 20.23 12.26
C ARG A 404 -34.55 21.01 12.97
N GLU A 405 -34.15 22.16 12.44
CA GLU A 405 -33.21 23.04 13.15
C GLU A 405 -33.87 23.71 14.36
N ARG A 406 -35.15 24.06 14.25
CA ARG A 406 -35.92 24.64 15.35
C ARG A 406 -36.15 23.65 16.48
N GLU A 407 -36.54 22.41 16.17
CA GLU A 407 -36.68 21.32 17.14
C GLU A 407 -35.36 21.02 17.86
N LYS A 408 -34.23 21.08 17.16
CA LYS A 408 -32.91 20.88 17.76
C LYS A 408 -32.57 22.00 18.75
N ARG A 409 -32.85 23.26 18.40
CA ARG A 409 -32.62 24.43 19.29
C ARG A 409 -33.53 24.40 20.51
N GLU A 410 -34.80 24.07 20.33
CA GLU A 410 -35.76 23.94 21.44
C GLU A 410 -35.38 22.79 22.39
N ARG A 411 -34.78 21.70 21.87
CA ARG A 411 -34.26 20.61 22.70
C ARG A 411 -33.03 21.03 23.51
N GLU A 412 -32.08 21.72 22.88
CA GLU A 412 -30.88 22.24 23.55
C GLU A 412 -31.23 23.28 24.63
N GLU A 413 -32.27 24.09 24.42
CA GLU A 413 -32.76 25.07 25.39
C GLU A 413 -33.43 24.42 26.60
N ARG A 414 -34.26 23.38 26.39
CA ARG A 414 -34.87 22.60 27.49
C ARG A 414 -33.84 21.90 28.36
N GLU A 415 -32.82 21.29 27.75
CA GLU A 415 -31.72 20.65 28.50
C GLU A 415 -30.91 21.67 29.32
N ARG A 416 -30.82 22.92 28.85
CA ARG A 416 -30.14 24.00 29.59
C ARG A 416 -30.98 24.50 30.76
N GLU A 417 -32.28 24.65 30.59
CA GLU A 417 -33.21 25.04 31.66
C GLU A 417 -33.30 23.97 32.76
N GLU A 418 -33.28 22.68 32.40
CA GLU A 418 -33.28 21.57 33.35
C GLU A 418 -32.02 21.57 34.22
N ARG A 419 -30.84 21.77 33.62
CA ARG A 419 -29.57 21.94 34.36
C ARG A 419 -29.57 23.14 35.29
N GLU A 420 -30.19 24.25 34.89
CA GLU A 420 -30.35 25.40 35.78
C GLU A 420 -31.31 25.14 36.94
N ARG A 421 -32.41 24.41 36.72
CA ARG A 421 -33.34 24.01 37.77
C ARG A 421 -32.67 23.10 38.79
N GLU A 422 -31.95 22.07 38.34
CA GLU A 422 -31.19 21.18 39.22
C GLU A 422 -30.14 21.95 40.05
N ARG A 423 -29.48 22.95 39.45
CA ARG A 423 -28.51 23.79 40.17
C ARG A 423 -29.18 24.62 41.26
N ARG A 424 -30.34 25.22 40.98
CA ARG A 424 -31.11 26.02 41.97
C ARG A 424 -31.68 25.14 43.08
N GLU A 425 -32.08 23.92 42.76
CA GLU A 425 -32.58 22.97 43.75
C GLU A 425 -31.48 22.52 44.71
N ARG A 426 -30.27 22.23 44.19
CA ARG A 426 -29.08 21.95 45.02
C ARG A 426 -28.68 23.13 45.90
N GLU A 427 -28.83 24.36 45.42
CA GLU A 427 -28.58 25.56 46.24
C GLU A 427 -29.59 25.70 47.37
N ARG A 428 -30.89 25.48 47.10
CA ARG A 428 -31.94 25.50 48.13
C ARG A 428 -31.77 24.39 49.17
N GLU A 429 -31.32 23.21 48.74
CA GLU A 429 -31.05 22.10 49.66
C GLU A 429 -29.89 22.42 50.60
N ARG A 430 -28.80 23.02 50.07
CA ARG A 430 -27.68 23.52 50.88
C ARG A 430 -28.10 24.62 51.84
N GLU A 431 -29.02 25.49 51.45
CA GLU A 431 -29.52 26.56 52.31
C GLU A 431 -30.37 26.01 53.46
N ARG A 432 -31.25 25.04 53.18
CA ARG A 432 -32.01 24.31 54.21
C ARG A 432 -31.13 23.52 55.17
N GLU A 433 -30.02 22.96 54.67
CA GLU A 433 -29.06 22.25 55.49
C GLU A 433 -28.34 23.21 56.45
N ARG A 434 -27.93 24.39 55.95
CA ARG A 434 -27.34 25.45 56.79
C ARG A 434 -28.33 26.00 57.83
N GLU A 435 -29.61 26.09 57.49
CA GLU A 435 -30.65 26.55 58.42
C GLU A 435 -30.87 25.52 59.54
N ARG A 436 -30.89 24.22 59.19
CA ARG A 436 -30.93 23.12 60.18
C ARG A 436 -29.69 23.06 61.06
N GLU A 437 -28.51 23.40 60.55
CA GLU A 437 -27.29 23.51 61.36
C GLU A 437 -27.39 24.68 62.35
N ARG A 438 -27.91 25.84 61.93
CA ARG A 438 -28.12 26.99 62.82
C ARG A 438 -29.16 26.72 63.90
N GLU A 439 -30.22 26.00 63.58
CA GLU A 439 -31.22 25.58 64.58
C GLU A 439 -30.65 24.59 65.61
N ARG A 440 -29.69 23.75 65.21
CA ARG A 440 -28.96 22.85 66.13
C ARG A 440 -27.94 23.57 67.00
N GLU A 441 -27.42 24.71 66.57
CA GLU A 441 -26.55 25.56 67.40
C GLU A 441 -27.32 26.43 68.41
N TYR A 442 -28.64 26.61 68.21
CA TYR A 442 -29.50 27.42 69.07
C TYR A 442 -30.21 26.65 70.20
N VAL A 443 -30.22 25.31 70.12
CA VAL A 443 -30.71 24.37 71.15
C VAL A 443 -29.53 23.85 71.96
#